data_AF-A0A2Z6QSS6-F1
#
_entry.id   AF-A0A2Z6QSS6-F1
#
_cell.length_a   1.000
_cell.length_b   1.000
_cell.length_c   1.000
_cell.angle_alpha   90.00
_cell.angle_beta   90.00
_cell.angle_gamma   90.00
#
_symmetry.space_group_name_H-M   'P 1'
#
loop_
_entity.id
_entity.type
_entity.pdbx_description
1 polymer ?
#
loop_
_entity_poly.entity_id
_entity_poly.type
_entity_poly.pdbx_seq_one_letter_code
_entity_poly.pdbx_strand_id
1 'polypeptide(L)'
;MREKHKLSGYFLILEEKSNKYNNYVVCQDCIRVLGREEAMKQKFTNTKRACTKHLENCPHWAERHTPEQTLEIIQKAMAYGSKNPYKRQRIVESEVEENLQSKSPSLTPVLLI
;
A
#
# COMPACT_ATOMS: atom_id res chain seq x y z
N MET A 1 21.40 -3.43 -6.37
CA MET A 1 20.26 -4.25 -5.88
C MET A 1 19.16 -3.33 -5.44
N ARG A 2 17.89 -3.62 -5.77
CA ARG A 2 16.75 -2.82 -5.28
C ARG A 2 16.61 -3.03 -3.78
N GLU A 3 16.50 -1.95 -3.01
CA GLU A 3 16.40 -2.02 -1.56
C GLU A 3 15.13 -2.79 -1.16
N LYS A 4 15.31 -3.87 -0.37
CA LYS A 4 14.18 -4.66 0.14
C LYS A 4 13.45 -3.83 1.20
N HIS A 5 12.13 -3.79 1.15
CA HIS A 5 11.37 -3.08 2.19
C HIS A 5 11.54 -3.75 3.55
N LYS A 6 11.49 -2.98 4.64
CA LYS A 6 11.79 -3.48 6.00
C LYS A 6 10.88 -4.60 6.51
N LEU A 7 9.70 -4.79 5.93
CA LEU A 7 8.84 -5.95 6.26
C LEU A 7 9.39 -7.28 5.73
N SER A 8 10.35 -7.29 4.79
CA SER A 8 10.86 -8.53 4.20
C SER A 8 11.50 -9.48 5.21
N GLY A 9 11.86 -9.03 6.41
CA GLY A 9 12.38 -9.90 7.47
C GLY A 9 11.36 -10.91 8.02
N TYR A 10 10.06 -10.65 7.87
CA TYR A 10 8.97 -11.52 8.34
C TYR A 10 8.48 -12.51 7.27
N PHE A 11 9.06 -12.43 6.07
CA PHE A 11 8.64 -13.23 4.93
C PHE A 11 9.82 -13.98 4.32
N LEU A 12 9.55 -15.21 3.88
CA LEU A 12 10.44 -15.92 2.97
C LEU A 12 10.22 -15.38 1.55
N ILE A 13 11.22 -14.72 0.97
CA ILE A 13 11.19 -14.28 -0.43
C ILE A 13 11.55 -15.47 -1.31
N LEU A 14 10.68 -15.82 -2.23
CA LEU A 14 10.92 -16.87 -3.22
C LEU A 14 11.73 -16.33 -4.40
N GLU A 15 12.45 -17.20 -5.10
CA GLU A 15 13.14 -16.82 -6.33
C GLU A 15 12.18 -16.60 -7.51
N GLU A 16 10.99 -17.22 -7.43
CA GLU A 16 9.90 -17.07 -8.38
C GLU A 16 9.38 -15.63 -8.42
N LYS A 17 9.25 -15.09 -9.64
CA LYS A 17 8.72 -13.74 -9.88
C LYS A 17 7.20 -13.75 -9.91
N SER A 18 6.59 -12.87 -9.14
CA SER A 18 5.15 -12.58 -9.22
C SER A 18 4.82 -11.57 -10.34
N ASN A 19 5.79 -10.74 -10.73
CA ASN A 19 5.74 -9.90 -11.92
C ASN A 19 7.16 -9.45 -12.30
N LYS A 20 7.29 -8.59 -13.33
CA LYS A 20 8.59 -8.04 -13.80
C LYS A 20 9.47 -7.49 -12.66
N TYR A 21 8.85 -6.98 -11.60
CA TYR A 21 9.51 -6.18 -10.57
C TYR A 21 9.56 -6.83 -9.19
N ASN A 22 8.70 -7.82 -8.91
CA ASN A 22 8.50 -8.37 -7.58
C ASN A 22 8.57 -9.89 -7.61
N ASN A 23 9.05 -10.45 -6.52
CA ASN A 23 9.03 -11.88 -6.26
C ASN A 23 7.76 -12.28 -5.50
N TYR A 24 7.49 -13.58 -5.43
CA TYR A 24 6.57 -14.11 -4.44
C TYR A 24 7.19 -14.12 -3.05
N VAL A 25 6.34 -14.03 -2.04
CA VAL A 25 6.68 -14.17 -0.62
C VAL A 25 5.70 -15.09 0.08
N VAL A 26 6.18 -15.71 1.16
CA VAL A 26 5.38 -16.51 2.09
C VAL A 26 5.67 -16.04 3.51
N CYS A 27 4.65 -15.94 4.35
CA CYS A 27 4.81 -15.57 5.76
C CYS A 27 5.53 -16.65 6.55
N GLN A 28 6.52 -16.27 7.34
CA GLN A 28 7.29 -17.22 8.17
C GLN A 28 6.42 -17.88 9.24
N ASP A 29 5.45 -17.16 9.80
CA ASP A 29 4.52 -17.73 10.79
C ASP A 29 3.57 -18.74 10.13
N CYS A 30 3.09 -18.47 8.91
CA CYS A 30 2.34 -19.47 8.13
C CYS A 30 3.19 -20.72 7.86
N ILE A 31 4.47 -20.57 7.51
CA ILE A 31 5.37 -21.72 7.31
C ILE A 31 5.51 -22.53 8.60
N ARG A 32 5.66 -21.87 9.75
CA ARG A 32 5.81 -22.55 11.03
C ARG A 32 4.56 -23.35 11.41
N VAL A 33 3.38 -22.78 11.23
CA VAL A 33 2.12 -23.40 11.69
C VAL A 33 1.57 -24.41 10.68
N LEU A 34 1.55 -24.07 9.39
CA LEU A 34 0.96 -24.92 8.34
C LEU A 34 1.96 -25.89 7.71
N GLY A 35 3.26 -25.68 7.94
CA GLY A 35 4.31 -26.35 7.18
C GLY A 35 4.57 -25.70 5.83
N ARG A 36 5.70 -26.05 5.21
CA ARG A 36 6.20 -25.38 4.00
C ARG A 36 5.26 -25.54 2.80
N GLU A 37 4.77 -26.74 2.54
CA GLU A 37 3.95 -27.02 1.34
C GLU A 37 2.62 -26.26 1.37
N GLU A 38 1.87 -26.32 2.47
CA GLU A 38 0.60 -25.61 2.61
C GLU A 38 0.79 -24.09 2.63
N ALA A 39 1.82 -23.59 3.32
CA ALA A 39 2.11 -22.16 3.33
C ALA A 39 2.48 -21.63 1.93
N MET A 40 3.16 -22.43 1.10
CA MET A 40 3.52 -22.04 -0.27
C MET A 40 2.29 -21.84 -1.17
N LYS A 41 1.18 -22.53 -0.92
CA LYS A 41 -0.10 -22.31 -1.64
C LYS A 41 -0.67 -20.92 -1.38
N GLN A 42 -0.31 -20.30 -0.26
CA GLN A 42 -0.75 -18.97 0.14
C GLN A 42 0.27 -17.86 -0.21
N LYS A 43 1.21 -18.13 -1.12
CA LYS A 43 2.20 -17.13 -1.57
C LYS A 43 1.54 -15.92 -2.20
N PHE A 44 2.11 -14.73 -1.97
CA PHE A 44 1.59 -13.49 -2.54
C PHE A 44 2.72 -12.55 -3.01
N THR A 45 2.36 -11.49 -3.72
CA THR A 45 3.31 -10.54 -4.30
C THR A 45 4.06 -9.77 -3.21
N ASN A 46 5.40 -9.70 -3.30
CA ASN A 46 6.27 -8.96 -2.38
C ASN A 46 6.15 -7.43 -2.55
N THR A 47 5.00 -6.88 -2.17
CA THR A 47 4.78 -5.44 -2.09
C THR A 47 4.52 -5.04 -0.65
N LYS A 48 4.91 -3.83 -0.29
CA LYS A 48 4.67 -3.27 1.05
C LYS A 48 3.20 -3.39 1.45
N ARG A 49 2.29 -3.01 0.57
CA ARG A 49 0.83 -3.07 0.78
C ARG A 49 0.35 -4.51 1.04
N ALA A 50 0.76 -5.47 0.22
CA ALA A 50 0.34 -6.86 0.39
C ALA A 50 0.90 -7.45 1.70
N CYS A 51 2.16 -7.16 2.03
CA CYS A 51 2.77 -7.60 3.28
C CYS A 51 2.06 -7.01 4.49
N THR A 52 1.77 -5.71 4.51
CA THR A 52 1.01 -5.05 5.58
C THR A 52 -0.36 -5.72 5.76
N LYS A 53 -1.13 -5.85 4.67
CA LYS A 53 -2.45 -6.48 4.71
C LYS A 53 -2.38 -7.91 5.24
N HIS A 54 -1.34 -8.67 4.87
CA HIS A 54 -1.18 -10.02 5.38
C HIS A 54 -0.94 -10.03 6.90
N LEU A 55 -0.02 -9.21 7.43
CA LEU A 55 0.25 -9.17 8.87
C LEU A 55 -0.98 -8.76 9.69
N GLU A 56 -1.79 -7.83 9.19
CA GLU A 56 -3.02 -7.38 9.86
C GLU A 56 -4.10 -8.47 9.97
N ASN A 57 -4.10 -9.45 9.06
CA ASN A 57 -5.18 -10.42 8.94
C ASN A 57 -4.73 -11.88 9.13
N CYS A 58 -3.44 -12.13 9.35
CA CYS A 58 -2.91 -13.48 9.43
C CYS A 58 -3.18 -14.09 10.81
N PRO A 59 -3.97 -15.19 10.91
CA PRO A 59 -4.26 -15.81 12.20
C PRO A 59 -3.00 -16.35 12.87
N HIS A 60 -2.08 -16.93 12.09
CA HIS A 60 -0.83 -17.50 12.59
C HIS A 60 0.17 -16.45 13.09
N TRP A 61 0.08 -15.23 12.54
CA TRP A 61 0.84 -14.09 13.02
C TRP A 61 0.30 -13.60 14.37
N ALA A 62 -1.04 -13.55 14.50
CA ALA A 62 -1.74 -13.11 15.70
C ALA A 62 -1.51 -14.02 16.92
N GLU A 63 -1.11 -15.28 16.70
CA GLU A 63 -0.68 -16.18 17.78
C GLU A 63 0.58 -15.69 18.52
N ARG A 64 1.39 -14.83 17.87
CA ARG A 64 2.69 -14.39 18.38
C ARG A 64 2.84 -12.89 18.59
N HIS A 65 1.99 -12.10 17.95
CA HIS A 65 2.09 -10.65 17.97
C HIS A 65 0.73 -10.06 18.29
N THR A 66 0.72 -9.13 19.23
CA THR A 66 -0.51 -8.38 19.52
C THR A 66 -0.81 -7.39 18.38
N PRO A 67 -2.05 -6.89 18.27
CA PRO A 67 -2.39 -5.84 17.31
C PRO A 67 -1.49 -4.61 17.43
N GLU A 68 -1.13 -4.20 18.65
CA GLU A 68 -0.26 -3.05 18.91
C GLU A 68 1.17 -3.30 18.41
N GLN A 69 1.73 -4.48 18.66
CA GLN A 69 3.04 -4.88 18.14
C GLN A 69 3.04 -4.93 16.61
N THR A 70 1.97 -5.45 16.02
CA THR A 70 1.79 -5.51 14.57
C THR A 70 1.79 -4.11 13.97
N LEU A 71 1.03 -3.19 14.58
CA LEU A 71 0.97 -1.80 14.17
C LEU A 71 2.35 -1.12 14.29
N GLU A 72 3.07 -1.34 15.39
CA GLU A 72 4.42 -0.79 15.60
C GLU A 72 5.40 -1.28 14.51
N ILE A 73 5.36 -2.57 14.18
CA ILE A 73 6.17 -3.18 13.12
C ILE A 73 5.87 -2.52 11.76
N ILE A 74 4.59 -2.36 11.43
CA ILE A 74 4.14 -1.73 10.19
C ILE A 74 4.58 -0.25 10.15
N GLN A 75 4.38 0.49 11.23
CA GLN A 75 4.75 1.91 11.32
C GLN A 75 6.26 2.13 11.20
N LYS A 76 7.09 1.32 11.86
CA LYS A 76 8.55 1.35 11.71
C LYS A 76 8.97 1.11 10.26
N ALA A 77 8.32 0.16 9.57
CA ALA A 77 8.56 -0.08 8.15
C ALA A 77 8.03 1.04 7.24
N MET A 78 7.05 1.81 7.68
CA MET A 78 6.50 2.98 6.98
C MET A 78 7.38 4.22 7.10
N ALA A 79 7.89 4.52 8.30
CA ALA A 79 8.78 5.65 8.55
C ALA A 79 10.12 5.54 7.79
N TYR A 80 10.58 4.31 7.53
CA TYR A 80 11.80 4.06 6.76
C TYR A 80 11.58 4.34 5.26
N GLY A 81 12.12 5.46 4.78
CA GLY A 81 12.04 5.90 3.37
C GLY A 81 11.28 7.21 3.14
N SER A 82 10.63 7.79 4.15
CA SER A 82 9.85 9.04 4.03
C SER A 82 10.71 10.31 3.90
N LYS A 83 11.97 10.22 3.45
CA LYS A 83 12.83 11.39 3.24
C LYS A 83 12.54 12.17 1.95
N ASN A 84 11.50 11.85 1.17
CA ASN A 84 11.09 12.71 0.04
C ASN A 84 9.58 12.62 -0.28
N PRO A 85 8.80 13.69 -0.05
CA PRO A 85 7.34 13.70 -0.19
C PRO A 85 6.85 14.08 -1.61
N TYR A 86 7.53 13.66 -2.68
CA TYR A 86 7.01 13.90 -4.03
C TYR A 86 5.86 12.94 -4.35
N LYS A 87 4.65 13.39 -3.99
CA LYS A 87 3.35 12.79 -4.29
C LYS A 87 3.23 12.43 -5.77
N ARG A 88 3.06 11.15 -6.09
CA ARG A 88 2.35 10.76 -7.32
C ARG A 88 0.85 10.75 -7.01
N GLN A 89 0.22 11.92 -7.12
CA GLN A 89 -1.22 12.03 -7.11
C GLN A 89 -1.72 11.64 -8.52
N ARG A 90 -2.42 10.51 -8.64
CA ARG A 90 -3.11 10.15 -9.88
C ARG A 90 -4.36 11.03 -9.95
N ILE A 91 -4.39 11.99 -10.86
CA ILE A 91 -5.60 12.71 -11.22
C ILE A 91 -6.57 11.65 -11.76
N VAL A 92 -7.73 11.51 -11.12
CA VAL A 92 -8.88 10.83 -11.72
C VAL A 92 -9.78 11.96 -12.20
N GLU A 93 -9.72 12.24 -13.50
CA GLU A 93 -10.80 12.97 -14.17
C GLU A 93 -11.99 12.02 -14.22
N SER A 94 -13.06 12.39 -13.53
CA SER A 94 -14.39 11.85 -13.79
C SER A 94 -15.35 13.01 -13.69
N GLU A 95 -15.84 13.36 -14.86
CA GLU A 95 -16.77 14.43 -15.20
C GLU A 95 -18.03 14.39 -14.34
N VAL A 96 -18.46 15.53 -13.83
CA VAL A 96 -19.89 15.81 -13.63
C VAL A 96 -20.15 17.20 -14.19
N GLU A 97 -20.72 17.15 -15.39
CA GLU A 97 -21.32 18.24 -16.13
C GLU A 97 -22.44 18.93 -15.33
N GLU A 98 -22.55 20.24 -15.58
CA GLU A 98 -23.80 21.00 -15.65
C GLU A 98 -24.69 21.15 -14.40
N ASN A 99 -24.59 22.31 -13.75
CA ASN A 99 -25.77 23.20 -13.70
C ASN A 99 -25.36 24.65 -13.42
N LEU A 100 -25.15 25.39 -14.51
CA LEU A 100 -25.08 26.84 -14.52
C LEU A 100 -26.50 27.35 -14.83
N GLN A 101 -27.30 27.65 -13.79
CA GLN A 101 -28.53 28.41 -13.99
C GLN A 101 -28.61 29.54 -12.97
N SER A 102 -28.77 30.76 -13.52
CA SER A 102 -29.37 31.94 -12.91
C SER A 102 -28.58 32.72 -11.84
N LYS A 103 -27.82 33.73 -12.28
CA LYS A 103 -28.32 35.14 -12.36
C LYS A 103 -27.18 36.10 -12.73
N SER A 104 -27.27 36.67 -13.93
CA SER A 104 -26.73 38.00 -14.21
C SER A 104 -27.58 39.05 -13.48
N PRO A 105 -27.00 40.16 -13.00
CA PRO A 105 -27.27 41.41 -13.69
C PRO A 105 -26.00 42.21 -14.01
N SER A 106 -26.04 42.81 -15.19
CA SER A 106 -25.18 43.86 -15.74
C SER A 106 -25.00 45.06 -14.80
N LEU A 107 -23.87 45.75 -14.89
CA LEU A 107 -23.80 47.21 -15.07
C LEU A 107 -22.40 47.60 -15.61
N THR A 108 -22.40 48.57 -16.52
CA THR A 108 -21.34 49.02 -17.44
C THR A 108 -20.24 49.87 -16.78
N PRO A 109 -19.00 49.86 -17.29
CA PRO A 109 -17.99 50.86 -16.93
C PRO A 109 -18.18 52.16 -17.73
N VAL A 110 -18.28 53.28 -17.03
CA VAL A 110 -18.18 54.65 -17.57
C VAL A 110 -16.70 55.03 -17.60
N LEU A 111 -16.16 55.44 -18.75
CA LEU A 111 -15.03 56.38 -18.84
C LEU A 111 -15.02 57.01 -20.26
N LEU A 112 -15.42 58.28 -20.36
CA LEU A 112 -14.61 59.43 -20.83
C LEU A 112 -13.79 59.19 -22.10
N ILE A 113 -14.16 59.85 -23.19
CA ILE A 113 -13.58 61.13 -23.69
C ILE A 113 -14.65 61.83 -24.53
#